data_AF-A0A2P8HLB8-F1
#
_entry.id   AF-A0A2P8HLB8-F1
#
_cell.length_a   1.000
_cell.length_b   1.000
_cell.length_c   1.000
_cell.angle_alpha   90.00
_cell.angle_beta   90.00
_cell.angle_gamma   90.00
#
_symmetry.space_group_name_H-M   'P 1'
#
loop_
_entity.id
_entity.type
_entity.pdbx_description
1 polymer ?
#
loop_
_entity_poly.entity_id
_entity_poly.type
_entity_poly.pdbx_seq_one_letter_code
_entity_poly.pdbx_strand_id
1 'polypeptide(L)'
;MTILVLFGTLFLLILINVPIAMALGLSSIFTIIFTTNMDLSIVAQRAFASLDSFPIMAIPFFMLAGILMGKGGVSKRLLNFAAALVGWITGGLAMVTVVACMFFSAISGSGPATVAAIGSFMIPEMKKRNYGEGFASAITAASGSIGVIIPPSIPFVLYGVVASVSVGGMFLAGIIPGILIGFSLLLISYVIGKKNNFTSDGQVFSFKYLMKTFWEAKWALLIPVIILGGIYGSVFSPTEAAAVAVVYALVIGVFVYRELNMKNIYECFVEAGIINGATMIIIGLSISFSFLMTSERVPVTIAEYLTDLSSNPIFILLLINLFLLIVGAFIDTISALVVLAPILLPVVTELGVDPMHFGVILITNLAIGFITPPVGVNLFVASNIGGTRIEAISKAVLPILFMLIFSLLVITFVPELSTFLPETFL
;
A
#
# COMPACT_ATOMS: atom_id res chain seq x y z
N MET A 1 25.18 -10.88 22.19
CA MET A 1 24.20 -10.82 23.30
C MET A 1 23.09 -9.83 22.99
N THR A 2 23.42 -8.60 22.57
CA THR A 2 22.46 -7.54 22.21
C THR A 2 21.40 -7.99 21.19
N ILE A 3 21.81 -8.59 20.07
CA ILE A 3 20.90 -9.10 19.03
C ILE A 3 19.89 -10.10 19.60
N LEU A 4 20.35 -11.03 20.44
CA LEU A 4 19.49 -12.07 21.01
C LEU A 4 18.47 -11.48 21.97
N VAL A 5 18.85 -10.51 22.80
CA VAL A 5 17.91 -9.81 23.68
C VAL A 5 16.92 -8.97 22.87
N LEU A 6 17.38 -8.21 21.88
CA LEU A 6 16.56 -7.34 21.05
C LEU A 6 15.50 -8.14 20.27
N PHE A 7 15.92 -9.11 19.47
CA PHE A 7 14.98 -9.92 18.68
C PHE A 7 14.22 -10.93 19.54
N GLY A 8 14.87 -11.55 20.53
CA GLY A 8 14.22 -12.51 21.42
C GLY A 8 13.07 -11.88 22.19
N THR A 9 13.26 -10.69 22.76
CA THR A 9 12.17 -9.96 23.43
C THR A 9 11.10 -9.48 22.44
N LEU A 10 11.49 -8.95 21.28
CA LEU A 10 10.54 -8.54 20.24
C LEU A 10 9.61 -9.69 19.82
N PHE A 11 10.18 -10.83 19.43
CA PHE A 11 9.39 -11.98 18.98
C PHE A 11 8.56 -12.58 20.10
N LEU A 12 9.09 -12.65 21.33
CA LEU A 12 8.32 -13.13 22.48
C LEU A 12 7.10 -12.25 22.76
N LEU A 13 7.26 -10.92 22.71
CA LEU A 13 6.16 -9.97 22.89
C LEU A 13 5.10 -10.10 21.80
N ILE A 14 5.52 -10.26 20.53
CA ILE A 14 4.60 -10.49 19.41
C ILE A 14 3.84 -11.81 19.59
N LEU A 15 4.50 -12.89 20.04
CA LEU A 15 3.87 -14.19 20.26
C LEU A 15 2.80 -14.18 21.36
N ILE A 16 2.97 -13.35 22.39
CA ILE A 16 1.95 -13.15 23.43
C ILE A 16 0.90 -12.08 23.07
N ASN A 17 0.83 -11.69 21.79
CA ASN A 17 -0.13 -10.71 21.23
C ASN A 17 0.00 -9.29 21.81
N VAL A 18 1.19 -8.87 22.23
CA VAL A 18 1.43 -7.45 22.56
C VAL A 18 1.41 -6.63 21.27
N PRO A 19 0.74 -5.45 21.25
CA PRO A 19 0.73 -4.57 20.08
C PRO A 19 2.14 -4.27 19.58
N ILE A 20 2.33 -4.32 18.25
CA ILE A 20 3.66 -4.25 17.62
C ILE A 20 4.45 -3.02 18.04
N ALA A 21 3.78 -1.85 18.14
CA ALA A 21 4.41 -0.64 18.65
C ALA A 21 5.05 -0.85 20.02
N MET A 22 4.31 -1.45 20.96
CA MET A 22 4.79 -1.74 22.30
C MET A 22 5.89 -2.79 22.29
N ALA A 23 5.79 -3.80 21.42
CA ALA A 23 6.84 -4.80 21.26
C ALA A 23 8.18 -4.18 20.80
N LEU A 24 8.16 -3.23 19.87
CA LEU A 24 9.33 -2.49 19.41
C LEU A 24 9.93 -1.60 20.51
N GLY A 25 9.09 -0.83 21.22
CA GLY A 25 9.53 0.05 22.30
C GLY A 25 10.10 -0.73 23.48
N LEU A 26 9.39 -1.76 23.94
CA LEU A 26 9.81 -2.59 25.08
C LEU A 26 11.06 -3.41 24.76
N SER A 27 11.16 -4.00 23.56
CA SER A 27 12.39 -4.70 23.15
C SER A 27 13.60 -3.77 23.12
N SER A 28 13.42 -2.53 22.65
CA SER A 28 14.46 -1.49 22.69
C SER A 28 14.87 -1.15 24.13
N ILE A 29 13.89 -0.94 25.02
CA ILE A 29 14.13 -0.64 26.45
C ILE A 29 14.87 -1.79 27.14
N PHE A 30 14.39 -3.03 26.99
CA PHE A 30 15.03 -4.20 27.59
C PHE A 30 16.46 -4.37 27.10
N THR A 31 16.69 -4.17 25.81
CA THR A 31 18.03 -4.23 25.22
C THR A 31 18.94 -3.18 25.83
N ILE A 32 18.47 -1.93 25.95
CA ILE A 32 19.26 -0.86 26.56
C ILE A 32 19.64 -1.20 27.99
N ILE A 33 18.68 -1.65 28.82
CA ILE A 33 18.89 -1.99 30.23
C ILE A 33 19.91 -3.13 30.40
N PHE A 34 19.78 -4.20 29.61
CA PHE A 34 20.53 -5.44 29.86
C PHE A 34 21.83 -5.55 29.09
N THR A 35 22.02 -4.78 28.01
CA THR A 35 23.12 -5.03 27.07
C THR A 35 23.94 -3.79 26.71
N THR A 36 23.47 -2.59 27.06
CA THR A 36 24.16 -1.34 26.73
C THR A 36 24.35 -0.44 27.96
N ASN A 37 25.21 0.57 27.85
CA ASN A 37 25.34 1.64 28.85
C ASN A 37 24.60 2.92 28.43
N MET A 38 23.67 2.83 27.47
CA MET A 38 22.93 3.99 26.99
C MET A 38 21.89 4.42 28.02
N ASP A 39 21.63 5.74 28.08
CA ASP A 39 20.54 6.28 28.90
C ASP A 39 19.18 5.91 28.29
N LEU A 40 18.22 5.44 29.10
CA LEU A 40 16.88 5.09 28.63
C LEU A 40 16.14 6.27 27.98
N SER A 41 16.48 7.50 28.34
CA SER A 41 15.93 8.70 27.72
C SER A 41 16.16 8.74 26.21
N ILE A 42 17.15 8.01 25.68
CA ILE A 42 17.38 7.92 24.23
C ILE A 42 16.16 7.37 23.48
N VAL A 43 15.40 6.44 24.09
CA VAL A 43 14.17 5.90 23.47
C VAL A 43 13.12 6.99 23.33
N ALA A 44 12.88 7.74 24.42
CA ALA A 44 11.90 8.83 24.40
C ALA A 44 12.34 9.99 23.48
N GLN A 45 13.61 10.36 23.51
CA GLN A 45 14.16 11.42 22.67
C GLN A 45 14.11 11.05 21.18
N ARG A 46 14.50 9.83 20.81
CA ARG A 46 14.46 9.34 19.42
C ARG A 46 13.02 9.25 18.93
N ALA A 47 12.11 8.72 19.74
CA ALA A 47 10.69 8.64 19.40
C ALA A 47 10.05 10.03 19.23
N PHE A 48 10.41 11.01 20.06
CA PHE A 48 9.88 12.37 19.93
C PHE A 48 10.47 13.10 18.71
N ALA A 49 11.79 13.06 18.56
CA ALA A 49 12.49 13.74 17.46
C ALA A 49 12.11 13.19 16.09
N SER A 50 11.76 11.90 15.99
CA SER A 50 11.30 11.36 14.72
C SER A 50 9.94 11.88 14.31
N LEU A 51 9.00 11.96 15.27
CA LEU A 51 7.65 12.45 15.05
C LEU A 51 7.63 13.96 14.74
N ASP A 52 8.62 14.70 15.23
CA ASP A 52 8.86 16.10 14.90
C ASP A 52 9.60 16.27 13.56
N SER A 53 9.05 15.69 12.50
CA SER A 53 9.58 15.83 11.13
C SER A 53 8.52 16.23 10.12
N PHE A 54 8.87 17.21 9.27
CA PHE A 54 7.98 17.75 8.25
C PHE A 54 7.41 16.70 7.27
N PRO A 55 8.18 15.68 6.81
CA PRO A 55 7.66 14.66 5.92
C PRO A 55 6.59 13.76 6.54
N ILE A 56 6.60 13.56 7.86
CA ILE A 56 5.61 12.71 8.55
C ILE A 56 4.21 13.29 8.47
N MET A 57 4.05 14.62 8.43
CA MET A 57 2.75 15.27 8.26
C MET A 57 2.03 14.89 6.96
N ALA A 58 2.76 14.44 5.93
CA ALA A 58 2.14 13.98 4.69
C ALA A 58 1.24 12.74 4.91
N ILE A 59 1.57 11.88 5.89
CA ILE A 59 0.83 10.65 6.20
C ILE A 59 -0.63 10.96 6.63
N PRO A 60 -0.89 11.77 7.69
CA PRO A 60 -2.26 12.10 8.06
C PRO A 60 -3.01 12.86 6.98
N PHE A 61 -2.33 13.74 6.22
CA PHE A 61 -3.00 14.49 5.15
C PHE A 61 -3.42 13.61 3.98
N PHE A 62 -2.55 12.72 3.47
CA PHE A 62 -2.93 11.80 2.40
C PHE A 62 -4.01 10.81 2.84
N MET A 63 -3.92 10.33 4.08
CA MET A 63 -4.95 9.47 4.65
C MET A 63 -6.30 10.18 4.76
N LEU A 64 -6.32 11.41 5.29
CA LEU A 64 -7.54 12.22 5.37
C LEU A 64 -8.10 12.53 3.99
N ALA A 65 -7.26 12.89 3.02
CA ALA A 65 -7.66 13.13 1.64
C ALA A 65 -8.34 11.89 1.04
N GLY A 66 -7.75 10.71 1.20
CA GLY A 66 -8.32 9.44 0.76
C GLY A 66 -9.70 9.14 1.37
N ILE A 67 -9.84 9.33 2.70
CA ILE A 67 -11.11 9.11 3.42
C ILE A 67 -12.18 10.10 2.95
N LEU A 68 -11.84 11.39 2.84
CA LEU A 68 -12.76 12.43 2.36
C LEU A 68 -13.23 12.15 0.94
N MET A 69 -12.34 11.72 0.04
CA MET A 69 -12.67 11.46 -1.36
C MET A 69 -13.51 10.18 -1.50
N GLY A 70 -13.25 9.16 -0.69
CA GLY A 70 -14.10 7.97 -0.59
C GLY A 70 -15.55 8.31 -0.23
N LYS A 71 -15.76 9.16 0.79
CA LYS A 71 -17.11 9.61 1.20
C LYS A 71 -17.67 10.75 0.35
N GLY A 72 -16.84 11.43 -0.44
CA GLY A 72 -17.20 12.60 -1.25
C GLY A 72 -17.70 12.29 -2.66
N GLY A 73 -17.97 11.02 -2.97
CA GLY A 73 -18.58 10.61 -4.23
C GLY A 73 -17.62 10.34 -5.39
N VAL A 74 -16.31 10.52 -5.18
CA VAL A 74 -15.28 10.30 -6.20
C VAL A 74 -15.34 8.88 -6.77
N SER A 75 -15.48 7.87 -5.90
CA SER A 75 -15.51 6.44 -6.27
C SER A 75 -16.52 6.12 -7.37
N LYS A 76 -17.74 6.68 -7.26
CA LYS A 76 -18.82 6.43 -8.23
C LYS A 76 -18.50 6.99 -9.62
N ARG A 77 -17.83 8.14 -9.71
CA ARG A 77 -17.49 8.78 -11.00
C ARG A 77 -16.34 8.03 -11.67
N LEU A 78 -15.34 7.62 -10.89
CA LEU A 78 -14.25 6.78 -11.37
C LEU A 78 -14.75 5.40 -11.84
N LEU A 79 -15.71 4.81 -11.14
CA LEU A 79 -16.37 3.58 -11.56
C LEU A 79 -17.07 3.72 -12.92
N ASN A 80 -17.86 4.78 -13.10
CA ASN A 80 -18.54 5.04 -14.38
C ASN A 80 -17.54 5.24 -15.53
N PHE A 81 -16.44 5.94 -15.27
CA PHE A 81 -15.39 6.14 -16.27
C PHE A 81 -14.65 4.83 -16.60
N ALA A 82 -14.31 4.04 -15.58
CA ALA A 82 -13.73 2.71 -15.75
C ALA A 82 -14.67 1.78 -16.56
N ALA A 83 -15.98 1.83 -16.29
CA ALA A 83 -17.00 1.12 -17.04
C ALA A 83 -17.00 1.51 -18.53
N ALA A 84 -16.89 2.79 -18.84
CA ALA A 84 -16.81 3.26 -20.22
C ALA A 84 -15.52 2.82 -20.95
N LEU A 85 -14.41 2.66 -20.22
CA LEU A 85 -13.12 2.25 -20.79
C LEU A 85 -13.07 0.75 -21.13
N VAL A 86 -13.48 -0.12 -20.20
CA VAL A 86 -13.23 -1.57 -20.28
C VAL A 86 -14.47 -2.44 -20.05
N GLY A 87 -15.62 -1.87 -19.68
CA GLY A 87 -16.83 -2.63 -19.35
C GLY A 87 -17.46 -3.38 -20.54
N TRP A 88 -17.14 -2.96 -21.76
CA TRP A 88 -17.59 -3.60 -23.01
C TRP A 88 -16.79 -4.88 -23.36
N ILE A 89 -15.67 -5.14 -22.67
CA ILE A 89 -14.80 -6.31 -22.90
C ILE A 89 -15.37 -7.54 -22.16
N THR A 90 -15.01 -8.75 -22.60
CA THR A 90 -15.31 -10.01 -21.87
C THR A 90 -14.75 -9.97 -20.45
N GLY A 91 -15.56 -10.34 -19.45
CA GLY A 91 -15.20 -10.15 -18.04
C GLY A 91 -15.22 -8.69 -17.59
N GLY A 92 -15.95 -7.83 -18.30
CA GLY A 92 -15.94 -6.38 -18.15
C GLY A 92 -16.04 -5.89 -16.72
N LEU A 93 -16.94 -6.43 -15.88
CA LEU A 93 -17.08 -5.96 -14.49
C LEU A 93 -15.82 -6.19 -13.64
N ALA A 94 -15.11 -7.30 -13.85
CA ALA A 94 -13.85 -7.55 -13.17
C ALA A 94 -12.78 -6.55 -13.61
N MET A 95 -12.68 -6.27 -14.91
CA MET A 95 -11.76 -5.23 -15.42
C MET A 95 -12.12 -3.83 -14.94
N VAL A 96 -13.41 -3.50 -14.89
CA VAL A 96 -13.90 -2.24 -14.35
C VAL A 96 -13.50 -2.09 -12.90
N THR A 97 -13.58 -3.16 -12.11
CA THR A 97 -13.10 -3.20 -10.72
C THR A 97 -11.60 -2.88 -10.66
N VAL A 98 -10.78 -3.53 -11.50
CA VAL A 98 -9.33 -3.27 -11.55
C VAL A 98 -9.04 -1.81 -11.91
N VAL A 99 -9.61 -1.30 -13.01
CA VAL A 99 -9.36 0.08 -13.47
C VAL A 99 -9.86 1.11 -12.47
N ALA A 100 -11.04 0.90 -11.88
CA ALA A 100 -11.58 1.80 -10.86
C ALA A 100 -10.72 1.77 -9.59
N CYS A 101 -10.24 0.60 -9.17
CA CYS A 101 -9.27 0.50 -8.10
C CYS A 101 -7.97 1.22 -8.46
N MET A 102 -7.43 1.11 -9.68
CA MET A 102 -6.21 1.84 -10.07
C MET A 102 -6.38 3.36 -9.94
N PHE A 103 -7.49 3.92 -10.44
CA PHE A 103 -7.76 5.35 -10.31
C PHE A 103 -7.99 5.77 -8.85
N PHE A 104 -8.73 4.97 -8.08
CA PHE A 104 -9.00 5.27 -6.67
C PHE A 104 -7.76 5.06 -5.79
N SER A 105 -6.87 4.15 -6.17
CA SER A 105 -5.57 3.90 -5.52
C SER A 105 -4.67 5.12 -5.64
N ALA A 106 -4.66 5.75 -6.82
CA ALA A 106 -3.97 7.04 -7.08
C ALA A 106 -4.56 8.23 -6.30
N ILE A 107 -5.42 7.97 -5.33
CA ILE A 107 -6.08 8.96 -4.50
C ILE A 107 -6.03 8.54 -3.02
N SER A 108 -6.41 7.30 -2.73
CA SER A 108 -6.56 6.81 -1.36
C SER A 108 -5.24 6.45 -0.69
N GLY A 109 -4.25 5.99 -1.46
CA GLY A 109 -2.99 5.47 -0.95
C GLY A 109 -3.14 4.27 0.01
N SER A 110 -4.32 3.62 0.04
CA SER A 110 -4.67 2.57 1.01
C SER A 110 -5.40 1.40 0.34
N GLY A 111 -4.89 0.19 0.59
CA GLY A 111 -5.47 -1.02 0.02
C GLY A 111 -6.85 -1.36 0.59
N PRO A 112 -6.98 -1.56 1.91
CA PRO A 112 -8.25 -1.86 2.56
C PRO A 112 -9.33 -0.81 2.29
N ALA A 113 -8.97 0.48 2.28
CA ALA A 113 -9.92 1.56 1.97
C ALA A 113 -10.42 1.48 0.52
N THR A 114 -9.54 1.12 -0.43
CA THR A 114 -9.90 0.92 -1.83
C THR A 114 -10.87 -0.25 -2.00
N VAL A 115 -10.63 -1.37 -1.31
CA VAL A 115 -11.57 -2.52 -1.30
C VAL A 115 -12.91 -2.11 -0.72
N ALA A 116 -12.93 -1.37 0.40
CA ALA A 116 -14.15 -0.87 1.01
C ALA A 116 -14.96 0.04 0.06
N ALA A 117 -14.29 1.01 -0.55
CA ALA A 117 -14.93 1.99 -1.42
C ALA A 117 -15.44 1.37 -2.72
N ILE A 118 -14.60 0.64 -3.45
CA ILE A 118 -14.95 0.09 -4.78
C ILE A 118 -15.74 -1.21 -4.65
N GLY A 119 -15.38 -2.07 -3.69
CA GLY A 119 -16.01 -3.37 -3.49
C GLY A 119 -17.47 -3.28 -3.07
N SER A 120 -17.86 -2.24 -2.33
CA SER A 120 -19.25 -2.02 -1.93
C SER A 120 -20.21 -1.87 -3.12
N PHE A 121 -19.72 -1.43 -4.28
CA PHE A 121 -20.48 -1.37 -5.52
C PHE A 121 -20.25 -2.63 -6.38
N MET A 122 -18.99 -3.02 -6.55
CA MET A 122 -18.62 -4.02 -7.56
C MET A 122 -18.86 -5.46 -7.14
N ILE A 123 -18.69 -5.81 -5.86
CA ILE A 123 -18.94 -7.18 -5.39
C ILE A 123 -20.42 -7.55 -5.56
N PRO A 124 -21.40 -6.73 -5.08
CA PRO A 124 -22.82 -7.03 -5.31
C PRO A 124 -23.20 -7.07 -6.79
N GLU A 125 -22.65 -6.17 -7.62
CA GLU A 125 -22.96 -6.11 -9.04
C GLU A 125 -22.43 -7.35 -9.80
N MET A 126 -21.18 -7.76 -9.53
CA MET A 126 -20.61 -8.99 -10.08
C MET A 126 -21.40 -10.23 -9.66
N LYS A 127 -21.88 -10.28 -8.42
CA LYS A 127 -22.76 -11.37 -7.94
C LYS A 127 -24.06 -11.46 -8.73
N LYS A 128 -24.74 -10.32 -8.98
CA LYS A 128 -25.97 -10.27 -9.79
C LYS A 128 -25.77 -10.78 -11.20
N ARG A 129 -24.55 -10.67 -11.74
CA ARG A 129 -24.19 -11.12 -13.09
C ARG A 129 -23.50 -12.49 -13.13
N ASN A 130 -23.62 -13.27 -12.06
CA ASN A 130 -23.13 -14.64 -11.97
C ASN A 130 -21.60 -14.79 -12.15
N TYR A 131 -20.80 -13.80 -11.71
CA TYR A 131 -19.32 -13.92 -11.71
C TYR A 131 -18.80 -14.88 -10.64
N GLY A 132 -19.67 -15.37 -9.75
CA GLY A 132 -19.30 -16.21 -8.61
C GLY A 132 -18.81 -15.38 -7.42
N GLU A 133 -19.33 -15.69 -6.24
CA GLU A 133 -19.09 -14.88 -5.04
C GLU A 133 -17.62 -14.82 -4.63
N GLY A 134 -16.93 -15.96 -4.70
CA GLY A 134 -15.51 -16.07 -4.37
C GLY A 134 -14.64 -15.24 -5.32
N PHE A 135 -14.88 -15.33 -6.64
CA PHE A 135 -14.10 -14.57 -7.62
C PHE A 135 -14.37 -13.08 -7.54
N ALA A 136 -15.65 -12.66 -7.43
CA ALA A 136 -16.02 -11.25 -7.28
C ALA A 136 -15.31 -10.59 -6.09
N SER A 137 -15.24 -11.30 -4.96
CA SER A 137 -14.58 -10.80 -3.75
C SER A 137 -13.05 -10.85 -3.88
N ALA A 138 -12.50 -11.92 -4.46
CA ALA A 138 -11.06 -12.10 -4.65
C ALA A 138 -10.45 -11.08 -5.62
N ILE A 139 -11.06 -10.84 -6.77
CA ILE A 139 -10.56 -9.85 -7.72
C ILE A 139 -10.65 -8.44 -7.16
N THR A 140 -11.69 -8.13 -6.39
CA THR A 140 -11.82 -6.84 -5.71
C THR A 140 -10.73 -6.67 -4.66
N ALA A 141 -10.47 -7.69 -3.84
CA ALA A 141 -9.42 -7.67 -2.82
C ALA A 141 -8.02 -7.45 -3.45
N ALA A 142 -7.74 -8.16 -4.54
CA ALA A 142 -6.48 -8.02 -5.28
C ALA A 142 -6.36 -6.68 -6.01
N SER A 143 -7.44 -6.20 -6.62
CA SER A 143 -7.45 -4.88 -7.26
C SER A 143 -7.21 -3.78 -6.25
N GLY A 144 -7.77 -3.92 -5.04
CA GLY A 144 -7.55 -2.98 -3.96
C GLY A 144 -6.12 -2.98 -3.43
N SER A 145 -5.35 -4.06 -3.52
CA SER A 145 -3.95 -4.06 -3.03
C SER A 145 -3.04 -3.14 -3.85
N ILE A 146 -3.43 -2.78 -5.07
CA ILE A 146 -2.79 -1.72 -5.87
C ILE A 146 -2.82 -0.36 -5.14
N GLY A 147 -3.75 -0.18 -4.19
CA GLY A 147 -3.93 0.99 -3.33
C GLY A 147 -2.67 1.47 -2.64
N VAL A 148 -1.74 0.57 -2.35
CA VAL A 148 -0.47 0.91 -1.69
C VAL A 148 0.71 1.05 -2.64
N ILE A 149 0.51 0.84 -3.93
CA ILE A 149 1.56 0.87 -4.96
C ILE A 149 1.37 2.03 -5.93
N ILE A 150 0.16 2.32 -6.39
CA ILE A 150 -0.05 3.48 -7.28
C ILE A 150 0.00 4.78 -6.46
N PRO A 151 0.87 5.74 -6.81
CA PRO A 151 1.02 6.99 -6.05
C PRO A 151 -0.19 7.94 -6.20
N PRO A 152 -0.44 8.80 -5.18
CA PRO A 152 0.24 8.88 -3.89
C PRO A 152 -0.12 7.69 -2.99
N SER A 153 0.88 7.12 -2.33
CA SER A 153 0.74 5.91 -1.50
C SER A 153 1.21 6.16 -0.08
N ILE A 154 0.38 5.81 0.90
CA ILE A 154 0.69 6.00 2.33
C ILE A 154 1.94 5.18 2.72
N PRO A 155 2.07 3.89 2.32
CA PRO A 155 3.31 3.14 2.57
C PRO A 155 4.55 3.75 1.93
N PHE A 156 4.48 4.39 0.76
CA PHE A 156 5.67 5.07 0.20
C PHE A 156 6.11 6.27 1.00
N VAL A 157 5.17 7.07 1.53
CA VAL A 157 5.52 8.17 2.44
C VAL A 157 6.19 7.61 3.69
N LEU A 158 5.61 6.57 4.28
CA LEU A 158 6.11 5.92 5.49
C LEU A 158 7.51 5.32 5.27
N TYR A 159 7.72 4.65 4.15
CA TYR A 159 9.03 4.15 3.76
C TYR A 159 10.03 5.29 3.59
N GLY A 160 9.67 6.36 2.88
CA GLY A 160 10.52 7.54 2.71
C GLY A 160 11.01 8.12 4.03
N VAL A 161 10.13 8.19 5.03
CA VAL A 161 10.49 8.64 6.38
C VAL A 161 11.41 7.63 7.08
N VAL A 162 11.02 6.36 7.17
CA VAL A 162 11.73 5.35 7.97
C VAL A 162 13.08 4.98 7.35
N ALA A 163 13.15 4.92 6.03
CA ALA A 163 14.36 4.64 5.25
C ALA A 163 15.20 5.90 4.93
N SER A 164 14.72 7.09 5.29
CA SER A 164 15.37 8.36 4.94
C SER A 164 15.62 8.53 3.44
N VAL A 165 14.66 8.10 2.61
CA VAL A 165 14.69 8.27 1.15
C VAL A 165 13.65 9.30 0.69
N SER A 166 13.83 9.86 -0.51
CA SER A 166 12.92 10.88 -1.04
C SER A 166 11.50 10.34 -1.22
N VAL A 167 10.51 10.94 -0.55
CA VAL A 167 9.09 10.61 -0.71
C VAL A 167 8.61 10.86 -2.14
N GLY A 168 9.03 11.97 -2.75
CA GLY A 168 8.73 12.28 -4.15
C GLY A 168 9.36 11.24 -5.10
N GLY A 169 10.58 10.80 -4.79
CA GLY A 169 11.22 9.70 -5.51
C GLY A 169 10.42 8.40 -5.40
N MET A 170 9.99 8.02 -4.20
CA MET A 170 9.18 6.80 -4.01
C MET A 170 7.87 6.86 -4.78
N PHE A 171 7.26 8.05 -4.91
CA PHE A 171 6.10 8.22 -5.78
C PHE A 171 6.46 7.95 -7.25
N LEU A 172 7.54 8.51 -7.81
CA LEU A 172 7.95 8.14 -9.18
C LEU A 172 8.22 6.64 -9.33
N ALA A 173 8.92 6.05 -8.36
CA ALA A 173 9.30 4.65 -8.38
C ALA A 173 8.09 3.70 -8.39
N GLY A 174 6.95 4.11 -7.83
CA GLY A 174 5.73 3.32 -7.79
C GLY A 174 4.87 3.31 -9.06
N ILE A 175 5.06 4.28 -9.97
CA ILE A 175 4.17 4.46 -11.13
C ILE A 175 4.22 3.25 -12.06
N ILE A 176 5.40 2.90 -12.56
CA ILE A 176 5.57 1.79 -13.51
C ILE A 176 5.20 0.44 -12.86
N PRO A 177 5.67 0.10 -11.65
CA PRO A 177 5.28 -1.14 -10.96
C PRO A 177 3.77 -1.22 -10.70
N GLY A 178 3.14 -0.10 -10.33
CA GLY A 178 1.69 -0.02 -10.13
C GLY A 178 0.91 -0.26 -11.43
N ILE A 179 1.36 0.29 -12.56
CA ILE A 179 0.77 0.04 -13.88
C ILE A 179 0.98 -1.42 -14.30
N LEU A 180 2.18 -1.98 -14.09
CA LEU A 180 2.48 -3.39 -14.38
C LEU A 180 1.52 -4.32 -13.63
N ILE A 181 1.35 -4.11 -12.32
CA ILE A 181 0.44 -4.91 -11.50
C ILE A 181 -1.00 -4.73 -11.94
N GLY A 182 -1.43 -3.50 -12.23
CA GLY A 182 -2.75 -3.21 -12.78
C GLY A 182 -3.01 -3.98 -14.08
N PHE A 183 -2.04 -3.95 -15.01
CA PHE A 183 -2.14 -4.67 -16.27
C PHE A 183 -2.17 -6.20 -16.08
N SER A 184 -1.35 -6.72 -15.17
CA SER A 184 -1.37 -8.12 -14.75
C SER A 184 -2.76 -8.54 -14.23
N LEU A 185 -3.42 -7.69 -13.44
CA LEU A 185 -4.78 -7.94 -12.96
C LEU A 185 -5.84 -7.86 -14.07
N LEU A 186 -5.68 -6.95 -15.02
CA LEU A 186 -6.54 -6.88 -16.22
C LEU A 186 -6.42 -8.15 -17.06
N LEU A 187 -5.19 -8.63 -17.27
CA LEU A 187 -4.89 -9.83 -18.02
C LEU A 187 -5.53 -11.07 -17.39
N ILE A 188 -5.32 -11.28 -16.08
CA ILE A 188 -5.93 -12.44 -15.40
C ILE A 188 -7.46 -12.34 -15.36
N SER A 189 -8.01 -11.13 -15.23
CA SER A 189 -9.46 -10.88 -15.31
C SER A 189 -10.02 -11.28 -16.68
N TYR A 190 -9.32 -10.94 -17.77
CA TYR A 190 -9.69 -11.35 -19.12
C TYR A 190 -9.67 -12.87 -19.29
N VAL A 191 -8.57 -13.50 -18.87
CA VAL A 191 -8.37 -14.95 -19.03
C VAL A 191 -9.43 -15.75 -18.26
N ILE A 192 -9.67 -15.38 -16.99
CA ILE A 192 -10.72 -16.01 -16.17
C ILE A 192 -12.11 -15.71 -16.73
N GLY A 193 -12.36 -14.47 -17.15
CA GLY A 193 -13.63 -14.07 -17.76
C GLY A 193 -13.98 -14.87 -19.00
N LYS A 194 -12.99 -15.09 -19.89
CA LYS A 194 -13.14 -15.92 -21.09
C LYS A 194 -13.33 -17.40 -20.74
N LYS A 195 -12.57 -17.93 -19.78
CA LYS A 195 -12.67 -19.34 -19.35
C LYS A 195 -14.04 -19.66 -18.74
N ASN A 196 -14.62 -18.74 -17.98
CA ASN A 196 -15.90 -18.93 -17.30
C ASN A 196 -17.10 -18.38 -18.09
N ASN A 197 -16.90 -17.93 -19.33
CA ASN A 197 -17.92 -17.32 -20.19
C ASN A 197 -18.69 -16.18 -19.51
N PHE A 198 -17.99 -15.34 -18.73
CA PHE A 198 -18.60 -14.14 -18.15
C PHE A 198 -18.98 -13.17 -19.25
N THR A 199 -20.26 -12.80 -19.28
CA THR A 199 -20.78 -11.87 -20.27
C THR A 199 -20.22 -10.47 -20.02
N SER A 200 -19.98 -9.74 -21.11
CA SER A 200 -19.78 -8.28 -21.05
C SER A 200 -21.06 -7.60 -20.57
N ASP A 201 -20.98 -6.32 -20.22
CA ASP A 201 -22.12 -5.55 -19.72
C ASP A 201 -23.26 -5.35 -20.76
N GLY A 202 -23.24 -6.07 -21.90
CA GLY A 202 -24.15 -5.86 -23.02
C GLY A 202 -23.98 -4.52 -23.74
N GLN A 203 -23.11 -3.64 -23.21
CA GLN A 203 -22.81 -2.34 -23.79
C GLN A 203 -21.71 -2.45 -24.84
N VAL A 204 -21.97 -1.89 -26.02
CA VAL A 204 -20.99 -1.71 -27.09
C VAL A 204 -20.15 -0.47 -26.77
N PHE A 205 -18.87 -0.48 -27.12
CA PHE A 205 -18.01 0.69 -26.96
C PHE A 205 -18.64 1.93 -27.61
N SER A 206 -18.74 3.02 -26.84
CA SER A 206 -19.31 4.28 -27.30
C SER A 206 -18.38 5.43 -26.91
N PHE A 207 -17.74 6.03 -27.91
CA PHE A 207 -16.85 7.17 -27.69
C PHE A 207 -17.58 8.36 -27.06
N LYS A 208 -18.86 8.57 -27.42
CA LYS A 208 -19.69 9.62 -26.82
C LYS A 208 -19.93 9.35 -25.32
N TYR A 209 -20.15 8.11 -24.93
CA TYR A 209 -20.30 7.73 -23.53
C TYR A 209 -18.98 7.85 -22.76
N LEU A 210 -17.86 7.47 -23.38
CA LEU A 210 -16.53 7.66 -22.81
C LEU A 210 -16.23 9.14 -22.53
N MET A 211 -16.45 10.02 -23.50
CA MET A 211 -16.21 11.46 -23.31
C MET A 211 -17.15 12.06 -22.26
N LYS A 212 -18.41 11.61 -22.19
CA LYS A 212 -19.36 12.04 -21.16
C LYS A 212 -18.86 11.65 -19.76
N THR A 213 -18.49 10.38 -19.57
CA THR A 213 -18.02 9.88 -18.26
C THR A 213 -16.67 10.48 -17.86
N PHE A 214 -15.76 10.71 -18.81
CA PHE A 214 -14.53 11.48 -18.59
C PHE A 214 -14.84 12.88 -18.07
N TRP A 215 -15.78 13.59 -18.69
CA TRP A 215 -16.17 14.94 -18.26
C TRP A 215 -16.82 14.97 -16.88
N GLU A 216 -17.57 13.93 -16.51
CA GLU A 216 -18.14 13.77 -15.16
C GLU A 216 -17.05 13.44 -14.12
N ALA A 217 -16.03 12.67 -14.51
CA ALA A 217 -14.92 12.26 -13.65
C ALA A 217 -13.75 13.25 -13.61
N LYS A 218 -13.77 14.33 -14.42
CA LYS A 218 -12.63 15.26 -14.55
C LYS A 218 -12.08 15.78 -13.23
N TRP A 219 -12.96 16.09 -12.27
CA TRP A 219 -12.54 16.61 -10.96
C TRP A 219 -11.86 15.55 -10.10
N ALA A 220 -12.26 14.29 -10.24
CA ALA A 220 -11.60 13.16 -9.61
C ALA A 220 -10.23 12.88 -10.25
N LEU A 221 -10.18 12.86 -11.59
CA LEU A 221 -8.95 12.61 -12.35
C LEU A 221 -7.90 13.71 -12.22
N LEU A 222 -8.33 14.94 -11.86
CA LEU A 222 -7.41 16.05 -11.63
C LEU A 222 -6.59 15.90 -10.34
N ILE A 223 -7.00 15.03 -9.39
CA ILE A 223 -6.33 14.88 -8.10
C ILE A 223 -4.89 14.37 -8.25
N PRO A 224 -4.62 13.21 -8.89
CA PRO A 224 -3.24 12.76 -9.11
C PRO A 224 -2.41 13.79 -9.87
N VAL A 225 -3.03 14.53 -10.81
CA VAL A 225 -2.37 15.57 -11.61
C VAL A 225 -1.96 16.76 -10.74
N ILE A 226 -2.81 17.21 -9.82
CA ILE A 226 -2.48 18.30 -8.88
C ILE A 226 -1.36 17.89 -7.94
N ILE A 227 -1.43 16.67 -7.41
CA ILE A 227 -0.46 16.16 -6.42
C ILE A 227 0.90 15.94 -7.11
N LEU A 228 0.95 15.07 -8.12
CA LEU A 228 2.19 14.72 -8.80
C LEU A 228 2.72 15.90 -9.63
N GLY A 229 1.85 16.59 -10.37
CA GLY A 229 2.25 17.77 -11.16
C GLY A 229 2.71 18.94 -10.28
N GLY A 230 2.13 19.11 -9.08
CA GLY A 230 2.61 20.10 -8.12
C GLY A 230 3.97 19.76 -7.51
N ILE A 231 4.20 18.48 -7.19
CA ILE A 231 5.49 18.00 -6.67
C ILE A 231 6.60 18.17 -7.72
N TYR A 232 6.42 17.61 -8.91
CA TYR A 232 7.46 17.64 -9.94
C TYR A 232 7.54 18.98 -10.68
N GLY A 233 6.48 19.79 -10.64
CA GLY A 233 6.52 21.19 -11.06
C GLY A 233 7.22 22.11 -10.06
N SER A 234 7.77 21.57 -8.96
CA SER A 234 8.43 22.32 -7.88
C SER A 234 7.55 23.39 -7.23
N VAL A 235 6.23 23.24 -7.33
CA VAL A 235 5.26 24.14 -6.70
C VAL A 235 5.02 23.74 -5.25
N PHE A 236 5.00 22.44 -4.98
CA PHE A 236 4.72 21.87 -3.65
C PHE A 236 5.78 20.83 -3.27
N SER A 237 6.10 20.76 -1.99
CA SER A 237 6.66 19.54 -1.38
C SER A 237 5.58 18.43 -1.29
N PRO A 238 5.96 17.16 -1.07
CA PRO A 238 4.98 16.08 -0.86
C PRO A 238 3.98 16.36 0.27
N THR A 239 4.42 17.00 1.36
CA THR A 239 3.55 17.37 2.49
C THR A 239 2.55 18.46 2.11
N GLU A 240 3.00 19.50 1.40
CA GLU A 240 2.11 20.57 0.91
C GLU A 240 1.12 20.04 -0.12
N ALA A 241 1.56 19.15 -1.01
CA ALA A 241 0.68 18.49 -1.98
C ALA A 241 -0.41 17.67 -1.28
N ALA A 242 -0.09 16.98 -0.17
CA ALA A 242 -1.06 16.27 0.64
C ALA A 242 -2.10 17.22 1.28
N ALA A 243 -1.65 18.36 1.83
CA ALA A 243 -2.54 19.36 2.40
C ALA A 243 -3.47 19.98 1.33
N VAL A 244 -2.92 20.29 0.15
CA VAL A 244 -3.70 20.76 -1.01
C VAL A 244 -4.73 19.70 -1.44
N ALA A 245 -4.36 18.41 -1.42
CA ALA A 245 -5.29 17.32 -1.72
C ALA A 245 -6.47 17.26 -0.73
N VAL A 246 -6.24 17.49 0.57
CA VAL A 246 -7.31 17.57 1.59
C VAL A 246 -8.26 18.74 1.30
N VAL A 247 -7.71 19.93 1.05
CA VAL A 247 -8.52 21.12 0.73
C VAL A 247 -9.33 20.88 -0.54
N TYR A 248 -8.70 20.31 -1.57
CA TYR A 248 -9.36 19.98 -2.82
C TYR A 248 -10.48 18.94 -2.62
N ALA A 249 -10.23 17.89 -1.82
CA ALA A 249 -11.24 16.88 -1.46
C ALA A 249 -12.49 17.51 -0.81
N LEU A 250 -12.28 18.44 0.13
CA LEU A 250 -13.36 19.16 0.79
C LEU A 250 -14.14 20.01 -0.21
N VAL A 251 -13.45 20.77 -1.07
CA VAL A 251 -14.10 21.63 -2.06
C VAL A 251 -14.95 20.81 -3.04
N ILE A 252 -14.39 19.75 -3.63
CA ILE A 252 -15.14 18.93 -4.58
C ILE A 252 -16.27 18.17 -3.89
N GLY A 253 -16.03 17.64 -2.68
CA GLY A 253 -17.02 16.82 -1.98
C GLY A 253 -18.20 17.64 -1.48
N VAL A 254 -17.97 18.88 -1.02
CA VAL A 254 -19.01 19.77 -0.50
C VAL A 254 -19.71 20.54 -1.61
N PHE A 255 -18.96 21.20 -2.51
CA PHE A 255 -19.56 22.16 -3.45
C PHE A 255 -19.89 21.57 -4.82
N VAL A 256 -19.05 20.65 -5.32
CA VAL A 256 -19.19 20.10 -6.68
C VAL A 256 -20.07 18.86 -6.69
N TYR A 257 -19.67 17.81 -5.95
CA TYR A 257 -20.40 16.56 -5.86
C TYR A 257 -21.52 16.60 -4.82
N ARG A 258 -21.41 17.47 -3.81
CA ARG A 258 -22.43 17.69 -2.77
C ARG A 258 -22.78 16.41 -2.00
N GLU A 259 -21.78 15.56 -1.76
CA GLU A 259 -21.91 14.32 -0.99
C GLU A 259 -21.34 14.44 0.42
N LEU A 260 -20.47 15.43 0.67
CA LEU A 260 -19.97 15.72 2.02
C LEU A 260 -20.87 16.75 2.72
N ASN A 261 -21.27 16.41 3.95
CA ASN A 261 -21.92 17.30 4.90
C ASN A 261 -21.08 17.40 6.18
N MET A 262 -21.40 18.33 7.09
CA MET A 262 -20.59 18.57 8.29
C MET A 262 -20.44 17.32 9.18
N LYS A 263 -21.47 16.47 9.26
CA LYS A 263 -21.43 15.23 10.03
C LYS A 263 -20.44 14.24 9.43
N ASN A 264 -20.53 13.99 8.12
CA ASN A 264 -19.63 13.06 7.43
C ASN A 264 -18.19 13.59 7.42
N ILE A 265 -18.00 14.90 7.33
CA ILE A 265 -16.67 15.53 7.47
C ILE A 265 -16.10 15.23 8.84
N TYR A 266 -16.85 15.47 9.92
CA TYR A 266 -16.41 15.14 11.28
C TYR A 266 -16.04 13.65 11.42
N GLU A 267 -16.86 12.74 10.89
CA GLU A 267 -16.56 11.31 10.87
C GLU A 267 -15.25 11.00 10.12
N CYS A 268 -14.98 11.66 8.99
CA CYS A 268 -13.70 11.50 8.27
C CYS A 268 -12.50 11.94 9.11
N PHE A 269 -12.61 13.06 9.84
CA PHE A 269 -11.55 13.55 10.72
C PHE A 269 -11.30 12.60 11.90
N VAL A 270 -12.36 12.06 12.52
CA VAL A 270 -12.24 11.07 13.59
C VAL A 270 -11.56 9.80 13.09
N GLU A 271 -12.00 9.29 11.94
CA GLU A 271 -11.44 8.09 11.31
C GLU A 271 -9.94 8.29 10.99
N ALA A 272 -9.58 9.41 10.37
CA ALA A 272 -8.19 9.77 10.09
C ALA A 272 -7.37 9.89 11.38
N GLY A 273 -7.93 10.51 12.44
CA GLY A 273 -7.28 10.69 13.73
C GLY A 273 -6.95 9.37 14.43
N ILE A 274 -7.87 8.40 14.41
CA ILE A 274 -7.66 7.07 15.01
C ILE A 274 -6.52 6.32 14.31
N ILE A 275 -6.55 6.27 12.97
CA ILE A 275 -5.51 5.58 12.20
C ILE A 275 -4.16 6.29 12.36
N ASN A 276 -4.17 7.63 12.39
CA ASN A 276 -2.96 8.41 12.57
C ASN A 276 -2.34 8.19 13.96
N GLY A 277 -3.15 8.17 15.02
CA GLY A 277 -2.68 7.93 16.37
C GLY A 277 -1.95 6.60 16.52
N ALA A 278 -2.53 5.53 15.98
CA ALA A 278 -1.87 4.21 15.97
C ALA A 278 -0.55 4.24 15.16
N THR A 279 -0.58 4.86 13.98
CA THR A 279 0.60 4.95 13.08
C THR A 279 1.75 5.73 13.72
N MET A 280 1.48 6.86 14.39
CA MET A 280 2.51 7.66 15.04
C MET A 280 3.19 6.93 16.20
N ILE A 281 2.44 6.16 17.01
CA ILE A 281 3.04 5.37 18.09
C ILE A 281 3.99 4.30 17.52
N ILE A 282 3.58 3.65 16.41
CA ILE A 282 4.41 2.65 15.72
C ILE A 282 5.70 3.29 15.19
N ILE A 283 5.61 4.45 14.51
CA ILE A 283 6.79 5.17 13.95
C ILE A 283 7.74 5.64 15.04
N GLY A 284 7.22 6.22 16.13
CA GLY A 284 8.06 6.74 17.21
C GLY A 284 8.91 5.63 17.84
N LEU A 285 8.28 4.51 18.20
CA LEU A 285 8.98 3.41 18.87
C LEU A 285 9.87 2.60 17.91
N SER A 286 9.52 2.51 16.63
CA SER A 286 10.35 1.79 15.65
C SER A 286 11.67 2.49 15.32
N ILE A 287 11.71 3.83 15.37
CA ILE A 287 12.94 4.56 15.09
C ILE A 287 13.95 4.37 16.22
N SER A 288 13.47 4.20 17.45
CA SER A 288 14.32 3.80 18.58
C SER A 288 14.90 2.39 18.36
N PHE A 289 14.08 1.45 17.89
CA PHE A 289 14.53 0.10 17.54
C PHE A 289 15.55 0.10 16.40
N SER A 290 15.27 0.84 15.31
CA SER A 290 16.16 1.05 14.15
C SER A 290 17.51 1.63 14.56
N PHE A 291 17.49 2.63 15.43
CA PHE A 291 18.69 3.25 15.97
C PHE A 291 19.58 2.24 16.71
N LEU A 292 19.00 1.38 17.55
CA LEU A 292 19.74 0.34 18.26
C LEU A 292 20.34 -0.68 17.28
N MET A 293 19.59 -1.13 16.28
CA MET A 293 20.11 -2.07 15.29
C MET A 293 21.33 -1.50 14.54
N THR A 294 21.24 -0.25 14.13
CA THR A 294 22.33 0.43 13.42
C THR A 294 23.54 0.62 14.34
N SER A 295 23.31 1.01 15.59
CA SER A 295 24.37 1.21 16.58
C SER A 295 25.12 -0.08 16.93
N GLU A 296 24.38 -1.19 17.00
CA GLU A 296 24.92 -2.52 17.32
C GLU A 296 25.42 -3.29 16.08
N ARG A 297 25.46 -2.63 14.91
CA ARG A 297 25.91 -3.20 13.62
C ARG A 297 25.19 -4.50 13.24
N VAL A 298 23.96 -4.67 13.70
CA VAL A 298 23.12 -5.83 13.38
C VAL A 298 23.00 -6.08 11.87
N PRO A 299 22.79 -5.05 11.02
CA PRO A 299 22.61 -5.33 9.60
C PRO A 299 23.85 -5.91 8.93
N VAL A 300 25.05 -5.45 9.30
CA VAL A 300 26.33 -5.98 8.79
C VAL A 300 26.47 -7.46 9.16
N THR A 301 26.17 -7.83 10.40
CA THR A 301 26.22 -9.24 10.84
C THR A 301 25.21 -10.12 10.10
N ILE A 302 24.01 -9.60 9.80
CA ILE A 302 23.01 -10.34 9.01
C ILE A 302 23.48 -10.48 7.56
N ALA A 303 24.04 -9.43 6.96
CA ALA A 303 24.58 -9.46 5.60
C ALA A 303 25.74 -10.45 5.48
N GLU A 304 26.67 -10.47 6.44
CA GLU A 304 27.74 -11.47 6.55
C GLU A 304 27.17 -12.90 6.60
N TYR A 305 26.17 -13.15 7.46
CA TYR A 305 25.53 -14.48 7.54
C TYR A 305 24.80 -14.89 6.25
N LEU A 306 24.15 -13.94 5.58
CA LEU A 306 23.46 -14.20 4.31
C LEU A 306 24.45 -14.43 3.16
N THR A 307 25.59 -13.72 3.15
CA THR A 307 26.64 -13.90 2.15
C THR A 307 27.43 -15.19 2.36
N ASP A 308 27.55 -15.67 3.61
CA ASP A 308 28.03 -17.03 3.93
C ASP A 308 27.10 -18.12 3.40
N LEU A 309 25.78 -17.89 3.42
CA LEU A 309 24.77 -18.78 2.83
C LEU A 309 24.84 -18.78 1.29
N SER A 310 24.99 -17.60 0.68
CA SER A 310 25.15 -17.45 -0.77
C SER A 310 25.73 -16.10 -1.15
N SER A 311 26.73 -16.09 -2.03
CA SER A 311 27.24 -14.87 -2.64
C SER A 311 26.38 -14.35 -3.79
N ASN A 312 25.29 -15.03 -4.16
CA ASN A 312 24.43 -14.64 -5.28
C ASN A 312 23.32 -13.68 -4.82
N PRO A 313 23.35 -12.39 -5.24
CA PRO A 313 22.34 -11.40 -4.83
C PRO A 313 20.92 -11.80 -5.23
N ILE A 314 20.75 -12.52 -6.34
CA ILE A 314 19.45 -13.02 -6.81
C ILE A 314 18.85 -13.99 -5.78
N PHE A 315 19.67 -14.90 -5.26
CA PHE A 315 19.21 -15.88 -4.27
C PHE A 315 18.79 -15.21 -2.97
N ILE A 316 19.57 -14.22 -2.50
CA ILE A 316 19.23 -13.46 -1.30
C ILE A 316 17.93 -12.67 -1.50
N LEU A 317 17.76 -12.00 -2.65
CA LEU A 317 16.52 -11.27 -2.95
C LEU A 317 15.30 -12.20 -3.04
N LEU A 318 15.44 -13.42 -3.57
CA LEU A 318 14.37 -14.41 -3.53
C LEU A 318 13.99 -14.82 -2.11
N LEU A 319 14.99 -15.02 -1.25
CA LEU A 319 14.78 -15.38 0.15
C LEU A 319 14.08 -14.23 0.91
N ILE A 320 14.49 -12.99 0.66
CA ILE A 320 13.86 -11.80 1.22
C ILE A 320 12.41 -11.67 0.74
N ASN A 321 12.14 -11.84 -0.54
CA ASN A 321 10.78 -11.85 -1.08
C ASN A 321 9.92 -12.93 -0.43
N LEU A 322 10.41 -14.16 -0.35
CA LEU A 322 9.68 -15.26 0.29
C LEU A 322 9.37 -14.94 1.75
N PHE A 323 10.34 -14.41 2.49
CA PHE A 323 10.15 -13.98 3.87
C PHE A 323 9.10 -12.87 3.98
N LEU A 324 9.19 -11.83 3.14
CA LEU A 324 8.24 -10.72 3.12
C LEU A 324 6.82 -11.14 2.75
N LEU A 325 6.66 -12.08 1.82
CA LEU A 325 5.35 -12.65 1.47
C LEU A 325 4.71 -13.38 2.66
N ILE A 326 5.51 -14.16 3.39
CA ILE A 326 5.04 -14.86 4.59
C ILE A 326 4.64 -13.83 5.64
N VAL A 327 5.50 -12.86 5.95
CA VAL A 327 5.19 -11.85 6.99
C VAL A 327 3.97 -11.01 6.62
N GLY A 328 3.89 -10.56 5.37
CA GLY A 328 2.77 -9.76 4.87
C GLY A 328 1.43 -10.50 4.91
N ALA A 329 1.43 -11.84 4.95
CA ALA A 329 0.21 -12.62 5.10
C ALA A 329 -0.37 -12.59 6.53
N PHE A 330 0.42 -12.22 7.55
CA PHE A 330 0.02 -12.19 8.96
C PHE A 330 -0.05 -10.78 9.55
N ILE A 331 0.82 -9.88 9.10
CA ILE A 331 1.00 -8.55 9.67
C ILE A 331 0.51 -7.50 8.67
N ASP A 332 -0.18 -6.46 9.16
CA ASP A 332 -0.60 -5.35 8.30
C ASP A 332 0.60 -4.58 7.72
N THR A 333 0.44 -3.98 6.54
CA THR A 333 1.54 -3.35 5.78
C THR A 333 2.25 -2.24 6.54
N ILE A 334 1.54 -1.41 7.31
CA ILE A 334 2.15 -0.29 8.03
C ILE A 334 3.07 -0.85 9.13
N SER A 335 2.55 -1.77 9.94
CA SER A 335 3.34 -2.42 10.98
C SER A 335 4.53 -3.19 10.41
N ALA A 336 4.32 -3.99 9.35
CA ALA A 336 5.38 -4.77 8.73
C ALA A 336 6.46 -3.88 8.11
N LEU A 337 6.09 -2.82 7.39
CA LEU A 337 7.04 -1.89 6.78
C LEU A 337 7.91 -1.22 7.84
N VAL A 338 7.29 -0.73 8.90
CA VAL A 338 8.00 0.01 9.96
C VAL A 338 8.96 -0.89 10.74
N VAL A 339 8.63 -2.17 10.91
CA VAL A 339 9.50 -3.16 11.55
C VAL A 339 10.62 -3.61 10.60
N LEU A 340 10.26 -3.99 9.37
CA LEU A 340 11.14 -4.73 8.47
C LEU A 340 12.05 -3.82 7.64
N ALA A 341 11.63 -2.60 7.29
CA ALA A 341 12.46 -1.71 6.48
C ALA A 341 13.79 -1.39 7.18
N PRO A 342 13.84 -1.00 8.47
CA PRO A 342 15.11 -0.83 9.19
C PRO A 342 16.00 -2.07 9.23
N ILE A 343 15.41 -3.28 9.20
CA ILE A 343 16.13 -4.55 9.31
C ILE A 343 16.74 -4.92 7.96
N LEU A 344 15.93 -4.87 6.91
CA LEU A 344 16.26 -5.44 5.62
C LEU A 344 16.94 -4.44 4.68
N LEU A 345 16.64 -3.14 4.79
CA LEU A 345 17.21 -2.13 3.89
C LEU A 345 18.75 -2.09 3.95
N PRO A 346 19.39 -2.04 5.14
CA PRO A 346 20.84 -1.96 5.16
C PRO A 346 21.49 -3.25 4.62
N VAL A 347 20.83 -4.40 4.80
CA VAL A 347 21.27 -5.70 4.25
C VAL A 347 21.26 -5.69 2.73
N VAL A 348 20.18 -5.24 2.09
CA VAL A 348 20.09 -5.26 0.62
C VAL A 348 20.91 -4.16 -0.05
N THR A 349 21.11 -3.02 0.62
CA THR A 349 21.95 -1.93 0.10
C THR A 349 23.42 -2.33 0.11
N GLU A 350 23.86 -3.13 1.07
CA GLU A 350 25.19 -3.76 1.05
C GLU A 350 25.38 -4.72 -0.13
N LEU A 351 24.29 -5.33 -0.62
CA LEU A 351 24.29 -6.15 -1.84
C LEU A 351 24.21 -5.31 -3.14
N GLY A 352 24.21 -3.97 -3.03
CA GLY A 352 24.15 -3.06 -4.17
C GLY A 352 22.73 -2.77 -4.69
N VAL A 353 21.70 -3.12 -3.94
CA VAL A 353 20.31 -2.82 -4.31
C VAL A 353 20.00 -1.36 -3.97
N ASP A 354 19.46 -0.63 -4.95
CA ASP A 354 19.02 0.75 -4.73
C ASP A 354 17.93 0.83 -3.62
N PRO A 355 18.04 1.78 -2.67
CA PRO A 355 17.06 1.92 -1.59
C PRO A 355 15.63 2.15 -2.06
N MET A 356 15.42 2.92 -3.13
CA MET A 356 14.08 3.18 -3.63
C MET A 356 13.49 1.94 -4.32
N HIS A 357 14.32 1.24 -5.08
CA HIS A 357 13.95 -0.04 -5.65
C HIS A 357 13.55 -1.06 -4.58
N PHE A 358 14.33 -1.16 -3.50
CA PHE A 358 13.98 -2.02 -2.37
C PHE A 358 12.66 -1.59 -1.70
N GLY A 359 12.40 -0.28 -1.56
CA GLY A 359 11.12 0.22 -1.07
C GLY A 359 9.93 -0.26 -1.90
N VAL A 360 10.07 -0.27 -3.24
CA VAL A 360 9.04 -0.82 -4.15
C VAL A 360 8.90 -2.33 -3.96
N ILE A 361 9.99 -3.09 -3.89
CA ILE A 361 9.97 -4.54 -3.64
C ILE A 361 9.23 -4.83 -2.32
N LEU A 362 9.63 -4.16 -1.24
CA LEU A 362 9.08 -4.37 0.09
C LEU A 362 7.58 -4.07 0.12
N ILE A 363 7.15 -2.94 -0.41
CA ILE A 363 5.73 -2.57 -0.43
C ILE A 363 4.92 -3.48 -1.35
N THR A 364 5.49 -3.93 -2.47
CA THR A 364 4.83 -4.88 -3.37
C THR A 364 4.62 -6.23 -2.68
N ASN A 365 5.60 -6.75 -1.95
CA ASN A 365 5.42 -7.97 -1.15
C ASN A 365 4.31 -7.83 -0.12
N LEU A 366 4.31 -6.72 0.63
CA LEU A 366 3.30 -6.47 1.66
C LEU A 366 1.90 -6.26 1.05
N ALA A 367 1.82 -5.68 -0.15
CA ALA A 367 0.57 -5.56 -0.90
C ALA A 367 0.03 -6.93 -1.33
N ILE A 368 0.90 -7.85 -1.75
CA ILE A 368 0.53 -9.25 -2.04
C ILE A 368 0.07 -9.94 -0.74
N GLY A 369 0.71 -9.62 0.39
CA GLY A 369 0.30 -10.03 1.72
C GLY A 369 -1.18 -9.75 2.03
N PHE A 370 -1.73 -8.61 1.58
CA PHE A 370 -3.16 -8.28 1.77
C PHE A 370 -4.13 -9.29 1.17
N ILE A 371 -3.69 -10.10 0.21
CA ILE A 371 -4.52 -11.13 -0.43
C ILE A 371 -3.99 -12.54 -0.24
N THR A 372 -2.96 -12.71 0.59
CA THR A 372 -2.35 -14.02 0.85
C THR A 372 -2.99 -14.63 2.10
N PRO A 373 -3.63 -15.81 2.00
CA PRO A 373 -4.11 -16.54 3.18
C PRO A 373 -2.92 -16.87 4.13
N PRO A 374 -3.12 -16.93 5.45
CA PRO A 374 -4.41 -17.12 6.14
C PRO A 374 -5.14 -15.84 6.54
N VAL A 375 -4.45 -14.70 6.69
CA VAL A 375 -5.10 -13.45 7.12
C VAL A 375 -5.54 -12.63 5.90
N GLY A 376 -4.62 -11.92 5.26
CA GLY A 376 -4.93 -11.09 4.09
C GLY A 376 -6.03 -10.05 4.37
N VAL A 377 -5.65 -8.86 4.87
CA VAL A 377 -6.60 -7.81 5.28
C VAL A 377 -7.64 -7.48 4.20
N ASN A 378 -7.25 -7.45 2.93
CA ASN A 378 -8.19 -7.17 1.83
C ASN A 378 -9.19 -8.31 1.62
N LEU A 379 -8.82 -9.57 1.89
CA LEU A 379 -9.74 -10.70 1.85
C LEU A 379 -10.84 -10.55 2.91
N PHE A 380 -10.47 -10.14 4.14
CA PHE A 380 -11.43 -9.88 5.22
C PHE A 380 -12.37 -8.72 4.88
N VAL A 381 -11.83 -7.61 4.34
CA VAL A 381 -12.66 -6.47 3.91
C VAL A 381 -13.63 -6.89 2.81
N ALA A 382 -13.15 -7.61 1.78
CA ALA A 382 -14.01 -8.12 0.71
C ALA A 382 -15.05 -9.14 1.21
N SER A 383 -14.67 -10.00 2.17
CA SER A 383 -15.58 -10.94 2.85
C SER A 383 -16.70 -10.21 3.57
N ASN A 384 -16.39 -9.18 4.34
CA ASN A 384 -17.38 -8.40 5.08
C ASN A 384 -18.36 -7.67 4.16
N ILE A 385 -17.88 -7.15 3.03
CA ILE A 385 -18.73 -6.48 2.04
C ILE A 385 -19.59 -7.48 1.28
N GLY A 386 -18.99 -8.59 0.84
CA GLY A 386 -19.64 -9.57 0.01
C GLY A 386 -20.50 -10.58 0.78
N GLY A 387 -20.34 -10.70 2.10
CA GLY A 387 -20.90 -11.81 2.88
C GLY A 387 -20.37 -13.19 2.45
N THR A 388 -19.21 -13.24 1.78
CA THR A 388 -18.65 -14.46 1.19
C THR A 388 -17.61 -15.04 2.14
N ARG A 389 -17.70 -16.33 2.44
CA ARG A 389 -16.76 -17.01 3.34
C ARG A 389 -15.31 -16.87 2.87
N ILE A 390 -14.40 -16.53 3.78
CA ILE A 390 -12.99 -16.29 3.47
C ILE A 390 -12.35 -17.49 2.78
N GLU A 391 -12.71 -18.72 3.14
CA GLU A 391 -12.18 -19.93 2.51
C GLU A 391 -12.51 -20.00 1.01
N ALA A 392 -13.69 -19.52 0.61
CA ALA A 392 -14.08 -19.46 -0.79
C ALA A 392 -13.30 -18.38 -1.55
N ILE A 393 -13.08 -17.23 -0.91
CA ILE A 393 -12.27 -16.13 -1.46
C ILE A 393 -10.81 -16.57 -1.59
N SER A 394 -10.23 -17.19 -0.55
CA SER A 394 -8.86 -17.69 -0.50
C SER A 394 -8.57 -18.74 -1.57
N LYS A 395 -9.54 -19.58 -1.93
CA LYS A 395 -9.40 -20.50 -3.07
C LYS A 395 -9.46 -19.76 -4.40
N ALA A 396 -10.38 -18.80 -4.53
CA ALA A 396 -10.58 -18.04 -5.75
C ALA A 396 -9.42 -17.07 -6.05
N VAL A 397 -8.68 -16.62 -5.03
CA VAL A 397 -7.57 -15.67 -5.20
C VAL A 397 -6.28 -16.32 -5.69
N LEU A 398 -6.11 -17.64 -5.56
CA LEU A 398 -4.84 -18.32 -5.90
C LEU A 398 -4.34 -18.02 -7.32
N PRO A 399 -5.14 -18.08 -8.41
CA PRO A 399 -4.65 -17.74 -9.74
C PRO A 399 -4.20 -16.27 -9.86
N ILE A 400 -4.87 -15.38 -9.13
CA ILE A 400 -4.54 -13.96 -9.07
C ILE A 400 -3.23 -13.76 -8.30
N LEU A 401 -3.06 -14.49 -7.19
CA LEU A 401 -1.86 -14.48 -6.37
C LEU A 401 -0.63 -14.90 -7.18
N PHE A 402 -0.73 -15.97 -7.98
CA PHE A 402 0.36 -16.38 -8.87
C PHE A 402 0.76 -15.28 -9.86
N MET A 403 -0.23 -14.57 -10.41
CA MET A 403 0.03 -13.47 -11.34
C MET A 403 0.71 -12.27 -10.64
N LEU A 404 0.33 -11.98 -9.40
CA LEU A 404 0.98 -10.93 -8.60
C LEU A 404 2.40 -11.32 -8.16
N ILE A 405 2.61 -12.57 -7.75
CA ILE A 405 3.96 -13.08 -7.44
C ILE A 405 4.87 -13.00 -8.67
N PHE A 406 4.36 -13.36 -9.85
CA PHE A 406 5.12 -13.18 -11.08
C PHE A 406 5.47 -11.71 -11.32
N SER A 407 4.51 -10.80 -11.12
CA SER A 407 4.75 -9.35 -11.25
C SER A 407 5.80 -8.86 -10.24
N LEU A 408 5.78 -9.37 -9.01
CA LEU A 408 6.79 -9.10 -7.99
C LEU A 408 8.19 -9.57 -8.42
N LEU A 409 8.31 -10.76 -9.02
CA LEU A 409 9.59 -11.26 -9.51
C LEU A 409 10.12 -10.39 -10.65
N VAL A 410 9.24 -9.97 -11.57
CA VAL A 410 9.59 -9.03 -12.64
C VAL A 410 10.08 -7.70 -12.06
N ILE A 411 9.36 -7.15 -11.06
CA ILE A 411 9.80 -5.93 -10.37
C ILE A 411 11.17 -6.15 -9.73
N THR A 412 11.34 -7.21 -8.93
CA THR A 412 12.58 -7.50 -8.18
C THR A 412 13.81 -7.59 -9.08
N PHE A 413 13.68 -8.17 -10.26
CA PHE A 413 14.83 -8.44 -11.15
C PHE A 413 14.99 -7.46 -12.29
N VAL A 414 14.12 -6.45 -12.39
CA VAL A 414 14.23 -5.36 -13.36
C VAL A 414 14.18 -4.03 -12.60
N PRO A 415 15.31 -3.61 -11.99
CA PRO A 415 15.37 -2.40 -11.16
C PRO A 415 14.89 -1.14 -11.87
N GLU A 416 15.08 -1.06 -13.19
CA GLU A 416 14.67 0.05 -14.03
C GLU A 416 13.17 0.31 -13.95
N LEU A 417 12.35 -0.70 -13.62
CA LEU A 417 10.92 -0.48 -13.39
C LEU A 417 10.68 0.46 -12.21
N SER A 418 11.57 0.49 -11.22
CA SER A 418 11.48 1.38 -10.06
C SER A 418 12.38 2.60 -10.15
N THR A 419 13.56 2.49 -10.79
CA THR A 419 14.56 3.57 -10.77
C THR A 419 14.52 4.49 -11.99
N PHE A 420 13.97 4.05 -13.14
CA PHE A 420 13.99 4.81 -14.39
C PHE A 420 13.35 6.19 -14.28
N LEU A 421 12.14 6.27 -13.71
CA LEU A 421 11.44 7.56 -13.55
C LEU A 421 12.17 8.46 -12.53
N PRO A 422 12.52 7.99 -11.32
CA PRO A 422 13.36 8.76 -10.40
C PRO A 422 14.63 9.34 -11.04
N GLU A 423 15.45 8.51 -11.69
CA GLU A 423 16.73 8.93 -12.29
C GLU A 423 16.56 9.94 -13.45
N THR A 424 15.39 9.95 -14.10
CA THR A 424 15.11 10.87 -15.21
C THR A 424 14.59 12.22 -14.74
N PHE A 425 13.90 12.28 -13.61
CA PHE A 425 13.14 13.46 -13.17
C PHE A 425 13.64 14.10 -11.86
N LEU A 426 14.54 13.44 -11.12
CA LEU A 426 15.21 13.95 -9.92
C LEU A 426 16.71 14.09 -10.18
#